data_AF-E4UYR1-F1
#
_entry.id   AF-E4UYR1-F1
#
_cell.length_a   1.000
_cell.length_b   1.000
_cell.length_c   1.000
_cell.angle_alpha   90.00
_cell.angle_beta   90.00
_cell.angle_gamma   90.00
#
_symmetry.space_group_name_H-M   'P 1'
#
loop_
_entity.id
_entity.type
_entity.pdbx_description
1 polymer ?
#
loop_
_entity_poly.entity_id
_entity_poly.type
_entity_poly.pdbx_seq_one_letter_code
_entity_poly.pdbx_strand_id
1 'polypeptide(L)'
;MSPDTTQPSGNKERPADHGEPFSDASSSYWPEGWNWARFSNPEADFTDLSEDERMKMLEGLEEVLGEDGMDKMRIYTERKSRKWHDKQLRDKGVPPPEYRAPGFLSESRERCLNGRPWGFIAFRTVLYDDEARWAEFKDRLQQILNLAFERVVDSHGGHEYEEVTRGRELFTLYWVEDEELLNGATEERLREQYEKVKKEAPNGMDYRLFLSTCPEVVDSVFSDPLPTTDSFFWRDDAPFLLVVMEATEENPHGDEPHDPDDPHDERNWYKSVFKVPVEIVPDVFWEVVELGITPPTRLTRKVKACNQLLGGPVPRAILIDDLRELWWGLFPSPQDRRRKARLRGFN
;
A
#
# COMPACT_ATOMS: atom_id res chain seq x y z
N MET A 1 -6.13 64.14 22.78
CA MET A 1 -7.21 63.14 22.80
C MET A 1 -7.24 62.49 21.43
N SER A 2 -6.89 61.20 21.39
CA SER A 2 -7.25 60.23 20.33
C SER A 2 -8.79 60.12 20.22
N PRO A 3 -9.41 59.46 19.21
CA PRO A 3 -8.98 58.22 18.52
C PRO A 3 -8.85 58.36 16.99
N ASP A 4 -7.92 57.69 16.31
CA ASP A 4 -7.76 56.24 16.05
C ASP A 4 -8.92 55.63 15.24
N THR A 5 -8.69 55.38 13.95
CA THR A 5 -9.27 54.24 13.23
C THR A 5 -8.35 53.85 12.08
N THR A 6 -7.64 52.76 12.33
CA THR A 6 -6.67 52.06 11.50
C THR A 6 -7.34 51.38 10.31
N GLN A 7 -6.71 51.48 9.14
CA GLN A 7 -7.02 50.70 7.94
C GLN A 7 -6.73 49.20 8.18
N PRO A 8 -7.56 48.27 7.68
CA PRO A 8 -7.24 46.86 7.73
C PRO A 8 -6.15 46.56 6.68
N SER A 9 -4.94 46.27 7.19
CA SER A 9 -3.83 45.73 6.43
C SER A 9 -4.24 44.38 5.84
N GLY A 10 -4.03 44.25 4.53
CA GLY A 10 -4.39 43.05 3.76
C GLY A 10 -3.77 41.78 4.36
N ASN A 11 -4.62 40.80 4.60
CA ASN A 11 -4.23 39.40 4.70
C ASN A 11 -3.57 39.02 3.37
N LYS A 12 -2.23 38.92 3.38
CA LYS A 12 -1.54 38.06 2.41
C LYS A 12 -1.98 36.64 2.71
N GLU A 13 -2.89 36.14 1.89
CA GLU A 13 -3.15 34.71 1.74
C GLU A 13 -1.79 34.00 1.60
N ARG A 14 -1.48 33.12 2.57
CA ARG A 14 -0.39 32.18 2.41
C ARG A 14 -0.73 31.30 1.20
N PRO A 15 0.22 31.04 0.28
CA PRO A 15 -0.03 30.11 -0.81
C PRO A 15 -0.43 28.77 -0.19
N ALA A 16 -1.49 28.19 -0.73
CA ALA A 16 -1.95 26.86 -0.36
C ALA A 16 -0.77 25.87 -0.41
N ASP A 17 -0.57 25.19 0.72
CA ASP A 17 0.43 24.17 0.96
C ASP A 17 0.07 22.92 0.15
N HIS A 18 0.34 22.97 -1.16
CA HIS A 18 0.04 21.89 -2.08
C HIS A 18 1.12 20.81 -1.99
N GLY A 19 0.91 19.83 -1.11
CA GLY A 19 1.53 18.51 -1.22
C GLY A 19 2.67 18.19 -0.24
N GLU A 20 3.01 19.05 0.72
CA GLU A 20 3.98 18.69 1.77
C GLU A 20 3.27 18.05 2.97
N PRO A 21 3.74 16.87 3.46
CA PRO A 21 3.06 16.11 4.51
C PRO A 21 3.30 16.65 5.93
N PHE A 22 4.15 17.66 6.10
CA PHE A 22 4.45 18.31 7.37
C PHE A 22 4.36 19.83 7.21
N SER A 23 4.13 20.54 8.31
CA SER A 23 3.84 21.98 8.29
C SER A 23 4.57 22.74 9.40
N ASP A 24 4.48 24.06 9.36
CA ASP A 24 5.04 25.00 10.35
C ASP A 24 4.21 25.04 11.65
N ALA A 25 3.82 23.88 12.19
CA ALA A 25 2.80 23.71 13.23
C ALA A 25 3.05 24.50 14.54
N SER A 26 4.26 25.05 14.77
CA SER A 26 4.48 26.18 15.66
C SER A 26 5.68 27.01 15.24
N SER A 27 5.57 28.34 15.24
CA SER A 27 6.71 29.24 15.00
C SER A 27 7.68 29.34 16.19
N SER A 28 7.38 28.72 17.34
CA SER A 28 8.15 28.89 18.58
C SER A 28 9.43 28.07 18.64
N TYR A 29 9.48 26.91 17.97
CA TYR A 29 10.65 26.04 17.92
C TYR A 29 11.50 26.25 16.66
N TRP A 30 10.94 26.86 15.61
CA TRP A 30 11.72 27.26 14.44
C TRP A 30 12.69 28.41 14.78
N PRO A 31 13.99 28.25 14.49
CA PRO A 31 14.93 29.36 14.53
C PRO A 31 14.57 30.46 13.52
N GLU A 32 15.14 31.66 13.67
CA GLU A 32 14.85 32.77 12.77
C GLU A 32 15.24 32.43 11.31
N GLY A 33 14.31 32.62 10.38
CA GLY A 33 14.52 32.28 8.96
C GLY A 33 14.49 30.79 8.65
N TRP A 34 14.08 29.94 9.62
CA TRP A 34 13.80 28.52 9.42
C TRP A 34 12.30 28.25 9.43
N ASN A 35 11.91 27.26 8.64
CA ASN A 35 10.57 26.72 8.52
C ASN A 35 10.67 25.32 7.90
N TRP A 36 9.55 24.62 7.78
CA TRP A 36 9.52 23.28 7.19
C TRP A 36 10.09 23.25 5.76
N ALA A 37 9.77 24.25 4.94
CA ALA A 37 10.25 24.33 3.57
C ALA A 37 11.78 24.42 3.49
N ARG A 38 12.42 25.20 4.38
CA ARG A 38 13.89 25.28 4.47
C ARG A 38 14.47 24.02 5.09
N PHE A 39 13.87 23.50 6.16
CA PHE A 39 14.34 22.29 6.84
C PHE A 39 14.33 21.06 5.92
N SER A 40 13.29 20.90 5.10
CA SER A 40 13.16 19.77 4.18
C SER A 40 13.90 19.99 2.85
N ASN A 41 14.57 21.12 2.65
CA ASN A 41 15.31 21.41 1.43
C ASN A 41 16.68 20.67 1.45
N PRO A 42 16.97 19.81 0.46
CA PRO A 42 18.25 19.10 0.38
C PRO A 42 19.49 20.01 0.29
N GLU A 43 19.32 21.26 -0.13
CA GLU A 43 20.40 22.25 -0.26
C GLU A 43 20.54 23.14 0.98
N ALA A 44 19.72 22.94 2.01
CA ALA A 44 19.80 23.75 3.22
C ALA A 44 21.11 23.51 3.98
N ASP A 45 21.81 24.60 4.28
CA ASP A 45 22.98 24.56 5.14
C ASP A 45 22.57 24.61 6.60
N PHE A 46 22.73 23.50 7.31
CA PHE A 46 22.45 23.42 8.73
C PHE A 46 23.56 24.07 9.58
N THR A 47 24.73 24.36 9.02
CA THR A 47 25.86 24.99 9.75
C THR A 47 25.55 26.40 10.25
N ASP A 48 24.56 27.06 9.64
CA ASP A 48 24.01 28.35 10.09
C ASP A 48 23.34 28.28 11.47
N LEU A 49 22.96 27.08 11.94
CA LEU A 49 22.33 26.89 13.24
C LEU A 49 23.34 26.51 14.32
N SER A 50 23.28 27.19 15.46
CA SER A 50 23.96 26.77 16.69
C SER A 50 23.40 25.44 17.20
N GLU A 51 24.18 24.72 18.03
CA GLU A 51 23.74 23.44 18.60
C GLU A 51 22.44 23.59 19.41
N ASP A 52 22.29 24.65 20.19
CA ASP A 52 21.10 24.94 20.98
C ASP A 52 19.86 25.18 20.11
N GLU A 53 20.01 25.89 18.99
CA GLU A 53 18.90 26.14 18.05
C GLU A 53 18.46 24.86 17.34
N ARG A 54 19.42 24.00 16.95
CA ARG A 54 19.10 22.69 16.36
C ARG A 54 18.39 21.79 17.36
N MET A 55 18.88 21.75 18.60
CA MET A 55 18.28 20.94 19.66
C MET A 55 16.86 21.40 19.95
N LYS A 56 16.64 22.70 20.15
CA LYS A 56 15.30 23.27 20.37
C LYS A 56 14.34 22.98 19.21
N MET A 57 14.82 23.07 17.97
CA MET A 57 14.03 22.78 16.79
C MET A 57 13.63 21.29 16.73
N LEU A 58 14.57 20.37 16.99
CA LEU A 58 14.29 18.93 16.98
C LEU A 58 13.38 18.52 18.14
N GLU A 59 13.59 19.05 19.34
CA GLU A 59 12.72 18.82 20.50
C GLU A 59 11.29 19.32 20.24
N GLY A 60 11.15 20.51 19.64
CA GLY A 60 9.84 21.03 19.29
C GLY A 60 9.13 20.23 18.18
N LEU A 61 9.88 19.72 17.21
CA LEU A 61 9.35 18.79 16.19
C LEU A 61 8.92 17.47 16.84
N GLU A 62 9.71 16.92 17.75
CA GLU A 62 9.38 15.69 18.49
C GLU A 62 8.15 15.88 19.39
N GLU A 63 8.02 17.03 20.06
CA GLU A 63 6.86 17.36 20.89
C GLU A 63 5.56 17.40 20.06
N VAL A 64 5.62 17.99 18.85
CA VAL A 64 4.44 18.15 17.98
C VAL A 64 4.11 16.87 17.22
N LEU A 65 5.12 16.20 16.66
CA LEU A 65 4.93 15.06 15.76
C LEU A 65 4.90 13.72 16.52
N GLY A 66 5.46 13.69 17.73
CA GLY A 66 5.78 12.45 18.43
C GLY A 66 6.84 11.61 17.71
N GLU A 67 7.24 10.52 18.35
CA GLU A 67 8.22 9.56 17.82
C GLU A 67 7.83 9.05 16.40
N ASP A 68 6.56 8.66 16.24
CA ASP A 68 6.05 8.12 14.97
C ASP A 68 6.06 9.16 13.84
N GLY A 69 5.74 10.41 14.15
CA GLY A 69 5.78 11.50 13.19
C GLY A 69 7.21 11.91 12.83
N MET A 70 8.14 11.89 13.80
CA MET A 70 9.57 12.11 13.56
C MET A 70 10.17 11.06 12.63
N ASP A 71 9.80 9.79 12.79
CA ASP A 71 10.24 8.72 11.90
C ASP A 71 9.71 8.91 10.47
N LYS A 72 8.42 9.27 10.32
CA LYS A 72 7.84 9.59 9.01
C LYS A 72 8.55 10.80 8.38
N MET A 73 8.82 11.83 9.17
CA MET A 73 9.50 13.05 8.73
C MET A 73 10.89 12.75 8.20
N ARG A 74 11.69 11.95 8.93
CA ARG A 74 13.03 11.52 8.51
C ARG A 74 12.97 10.75 7.19
N ILE A 75 12.06 9.78 7.07
CA ILE A 75 11.89 9.01 5.82
C ILE A 75 11.54 9.94 4.65
N TYR A 76 10.67 10.92 4.87
CA TYR A 76 10.30 11.90 3.84
C TYR A 76 11.49 12.77 3.41
N THR A 77 12.24 13.35 4.34
CA THR A 77 13.39 14.21 4.02
C THR A 77 14.53 13.43 3.35
N GLU A 78 14.76 12.17 3.75
CA GLU A 78 15.69 11.26 3.07
C GLU A 78 15.25 10.97 1.62
N ARG A 79 13.97 10.69 1.39
CA ARG A 79 13.42 10.46 0.04
C ARG A 79 13.55 11.71 -0.83
N LYS A 80 13.18 12.88 -0.30
CA LYS A 80 13.28 14.18 -0.99
C LYS A 80 14.73 14.50 -1.36
N SER A 81 15.66 14.29 -0.43
CA SER A 81 17.10 14.43 -0.68
C SER A 81 17.60 13.47 -1.75
N ARG A 82 17.21 12.19 -1.71
CA ARG A 82 17.59 11.21 -2.73
C ARG A 82 17.11 11.62 -4.13
N LYS A 83 15.83 11.97 -4.27
CA LYS A 83 15.24 12.44 -5.54
C LYS A 83 15.98 13.65 -6.10
N TRP A 84 16.36 14.60 -5.25
CA TRP A 84 17.15 15.76 -5.65
C TRP A 84 18.55 15.37 -6.15
N HIS A 85 19.25 14.48 -5.42
CA HIS A 85 20.58 13.99 -5.84
C HIS A 85 20.51 13.22 -7.16
N ASP A 86 19.52 12.35 -7.32
CA ASP A 86 19.32 11.57 -8.55
C ASP A 86 19.03 12.47 -9.75
N LYS A 87 18.21 13.51 -9.56
CA LYS A 87 17.98 14.55 -10.58
C LYS A 87 19.28 15.24 -10.97
N GLN A 88 20.10 15.63 -10.00
CA GLN A 88 21.40 16.28 -10.28
C GLN A 88 22.36 15.35 -11.05
N LEU A 89 22.38 14.06 -10.73
CA LEU A 89 23.19 13.07 -11.45
C LEU A 89 22.71 12.90 -12.89
N ARG A 90 21.39 12.81 -13.09
CA ARG A 90 20.78 12.72 -14.42
C ARG A 90 21.05 13.97 -15.26
N ASP A 91 20.90 15.16 -14.69
CA ASP A 91 21.15 16.43 -15.37
C ASP A 91 22.64 16.58 -15.76
N LYS A 92 23.55 15.93 -15.03
CA LYS A 92 24.99 15.82 -15.37
C LYS A 92 25.32 14.71 -16.36
N GLY A 93 24.34 13.94 -16.82
CA GLY A 93 24.52 12.82 -17.76
C GLY A 93 25.26 11.63 -17.14
N VAL A 94 25.25 11.48 -15.82
CA VAL A 94 25.80 10.30 -15.15
C VAL A 94 24.94 9.09 -15.54
N PRO A 95 25.55 7.97 -15.98
CA PRO A 95 24.78 6.79 -16.34
C PRO A 95 23.98 6.26 -15.13
N PRO A 96 22.81 5.65 -15.36
CA PRO A 96 22.01 5.09 -14.28
C PRO A 96 22.78 3.98 -13.55
N PRO A 97 22.42 3.69 -12.29
CA PRO A 97 23.02 2.60 -11.53
C PRO A 97 22.86 1.26 -12.26
N GLU A 98 23.74 0.30 -11.97
CA GLU A 98 23.61 -1.06 -12.52
C GLU A 98 22.23 -1.63 -12.19
N TYR A 99 21.50 -2.04 -13.23
CA TYR A 99 20.15 -2.56 -13.06
C TYR A 99 20.17 -3.94 -12.45
N ARG A 100 19.50 -4.07 -11.31
CA ARG A 100 19.16 -5.35 -10.73
C ARG A 100 17.65 -5.49 -10.69
N ALA A 101 17.13 -6.38 -11.51
CA ALA A 101 15.70 -6.66 -11.56
C ALA A 101 15.17 -6.99 -10.14
N PRO A 102 14.13 -6.27 -9.67
CA PRO A 102 13.36 -6.66 -8.50
C PRO A 102 12.82 -8.09 -8.65
N GLY A 103 12.59 -8.76 -7.51
CA GLY A 103 12.15 -10.16 -7.47
C GLY A 103 10.93 -10.42 -8.34
N PHE A 104 9.86 -9.64 -8.18
CA PHE A 104 8.65 -9.78 -8.99
C PHE A 104 8.87 -9.63 -10.51
N LEU A 105 9.75 -8.72 -10.96
CA LEU A 105 10.06 -8.59 -12.38
C LEU A 105 10.87 -9.79 -12.88
N SER A 106 11.86 -10.25 -12.09
CA SER A 106 12.63 -11.44 -12.41
C SER A 106 11.74 -12.69 -12.50
N GLU A 107 10.84 -12.89 -11.53
CA GLU A 107 9.89 -14.00 -11.51
C GLU A 107 8.90 -13.90 -12.68
N SER A 108 8.37 -12.70 -12.98
CA SER A 108 7.45 -12.52 -14.11
C SER A 108 8.14 -12.88 -15.44
N ARG A 109 9.42 -12.53 -15.61
CA ARG A 109 10.19 -12.89 -16.80
C ARG A 109 10.41 -14.40 -16.92
N GLU A 110 10.75 -15.05 -15.80
CA GLU A 110 11.05 -16.49 -15.77
C GLU A 110 9.81 -17.35 -15.97
N ARG A 111 8.68 -16.94 -15.37
CA ARG A 111 7.46 -17.75 -15.31
C ARG A 111 6.41 -17.37 -16.35
N CYS A 112 6.36 -16.11 -16.76
CA CYS A 112 5.44 -15.62 -17.79
C CYS A 112 6.14 -15.52 -19.15
N LEU A 113 6.75 -16.64 -19.56
CA LEU A 113 7.56 -16.78 -20.78
C LEU A 113 6.84 -16.22 -22.03
N ASN A 114 7.58 -15.53 -22.89
CA ASN A 114 7.17 -15.08 -24.23
C ASN A 114 6.06 -14.02 -24.28
N GLY A 115 6.03 -13.07 -23.33
CA GLY A 115 5.09 -11.95 -23.39
C GLY A 115 3.65 -12.34 -23.05
N ARG A 116 3.48 -13.37 -22.20
CA ARG A 116 2.18 -13.71 -21.65
C ARG A 116 1.79 -12.70 -20.57
N PRO A 117 0.49 -12.37 -20.46
CA PRO A 117 0.02 -11.55 -19.37
C PRO A 117 0.19 -12.27 -18.03
N TRP A 118 0.35 -11.50 -16.96
CA TRP A 118 0.49 -11.98 -15.58
C TRP A 118 -0.32 -11.11 -14.63
N GLY A 119 -0.67 -11.63 -13.46
CA GLY A 119 -1.56 -10.93 -12.52
C GLY A 119 -2.63 -11.87 -11.99
N PHE A 120 -3.88 -11.41 -11.87
CA PHE A 120 -4.93 -12.17 -11.19
C PHE A 120 -6.24 -12.15 -11.95
N ILE A 121 -7.05 -13.20 -11.76
CA ILE A 121 -8.49 -13.14 -12.09
C ILE A 121 -9.16 -12.24 -11.05
N ALA A 122 -10.00 -11.31 -11.51
CA ALA A 122 -10.71 -10.37 -10.66
C ALA A 122 -12.21 -10.34 -11.00
N PHE A 123 -13.07 -10.33 -10.00
CA PHE A 123 -14.53 -10.27 -10.19
C PHE A 123 -15.06 -8.87 -9.93
N ARG A 124 -15.84 -8.34 -10.89
CA ARG A 124 -16.68 -7.17 -10.68
C ARG A 124 -17.97 -7.62 -10.01
N THR A 125 -18.29 -7.01 -8.87
CA THR A 125 -19.48 -7.34 -8.06
C THR A 125 -20.39 -6.15 -7.80
N VAL A 126 -19.97 -4.96 -8.25
CA VAL A 126 -20.62 -3.67 -7.99
C VAL A 126 -20.55 -2.76 -9.23
N LEU A 127 -21.29 -1.65 -9.16
CA LEU A 127 -21.36 -0.60 -10.19
C LEU A 127 -21.91 -1.06 -11.54
N TYR A 128 -22.63 -2.18 -11.61
CA TYR A 128 -23.27 -2.64 -12.86
C TYR A 128 -24.33 -1.65 -13.38
N ASP A 129 -24.85 -0.80 -12.50
CA ASP A 129 -25.76 0.30 -12.82
C ASP A 129 -25.06 1.57 -13.33
N ASP A 130 -23.72 1.66 -13.26
CA ASP A 130 -22.94 2.84 -13.62
C ASP A 130 -21.60 2.46 -14.30
N GLU A 131 -21.67 2.18 -15.60
CA GLU A 131 -20.48 1.85 -16.43
C GLU A 131 -19.46 2.99 -16.51
N ALA A 132 -19.91 4.25 -16.42
CA ALA A 132 -19.00 5.40 -16.46
C ALA A 132 -18.14 5.44 -15.19
N ARG A 133 -18.77 5.24 -14.03
CA ARG A 133 -18.07 5.14 -12.75
C ARG A 133 -17.21 3.89 -12.67
N TRP A 134 -17.62 2.78 -13.29
CA TRP A 134 -16.78 1.58 -13.41
C TRP A 134 -15.52 1.83 -14.25
N ALA A 135 -15.64 2.54 -15.37
CA ALA A 135 -14.49 2.93 -16.17
C ALA A 135 -13.53 3.82 -15.38
N GLU A 136 -14.03 4.84 -14.68
CA GLU A 136 -13.19 5.70 -13.82
C GLU A 136 -12.53 4.90 -12.67
N PHE A 137 -13.26 3.95 -12.08
CA PHE A 137 -12.69 3.05 -11.07
C PHE A 137 -11.51 2.27 -11.64
N LYS A 138 -11.65 1.66 -12.83
CA LYS A 138 -10.55 0.91 -13.48
C LYS A 138 -9.35 1.81 -13.79
N ASP A 139 -9.58 3.04 -14.25
CA ASP A 139 -8.50 4.01 -14.52
C ASP A 139 -7.73 4.39 -13.25
N ARG A 140 -8.43 4.72 -12.15
CA ARG A 140 -7.79 5.01 -10.85
C ARG A 140 -7.08 3.79 -10.29
N LEU A 141 -7.70 2.61 -10.37
CA LEU A 141 -7.11 1.36 -9.93
C LEU A 141 -5.80 1.05 -10.67
N GLN A 142 -5.78 1.25 -12.00
CA GLN A 142 -4.60 1.04 -12.82
C GLN A 142 -3.46 2.00 -12.44
N GLN A 143 -3.77 3.26 -12.13
CA GLN A 143 -2.77 4.20 -11.62
C GLN A 143 -2.13 3.71 -10.32
N ILE A 144 -2.94 3.18 -9.39
CA ILE A 144 -2.44 2.65 -8.11
C ILE A 144 -1.59 1.38 -8.32
N LEU A 145 -2.01 0.47 -9.21
CA LEU A 145 -1.25 -0.73 -9.57
C LEU A 145 0.12 -0.36 -10.16
N ASN A 146 0.16 0.70 -10.98
CA ASN A 146 1.39 1.15 -11.63
C ASN A 146 2.45 1.66 -10.64
N LEU A 147 2.08 2.03 -9.41
CA LEU A 147 3.02 2.48 -8.36
C LEU A 147 4.12 1.45 -8.08
N ALA A 148 3.82 0.15 -8.18
CA ALA A 148 4.81 -0.91 -8.03
C ALA A 148 5.98 -0.76 -9.03
N PHE A 149 5.67 -0.42 -10.28
CA PHE A 149 6.66 -0.20 -11.33
C PHE A 149 7.32 1.18 -11.22
N GLU A 150 6.54 2.21 -10.89
CA GLU A 150 7.06 3.57 -10.68
C GLU A 150 8.10 3.62 -9.55
N ARG A 151 7.92 2.83 -8.48
CA ARG A 151 8.93 2.69 -7.41
C ARG A 151 10.25 2.13 -7.93
N VAL A 152 10.22 1.22 -8.91
CA VAL A 152 11.43 0.70 -9.54
C VAL A 152 12.12 1.81 -10.34
N VAL A 153 11.36 2.58 -11.12
CA VAL A 153 11.87 3.73 -11.88
C VAL A 153 12.49 4.78 -10.94
N ASP A 154 11.78 5.14 -9.88
CA ASP A 154 12.23 6.11 -8.87
C ASP A 154 13.50 5.65 -8.15
N SER A 155 13.61 4.36 -7.81
CA SER A 155 14.81 3.81 -7.17
C SER A 155 16.03 3.73 -8.09
N HIS A 156 15.84 3.89 -9.40
CA HIS A 156 16.90 3.93 -10.41
C HIS A 156 17.02 5.31 -11.06
N GLY A 157 16.76 6.37 -10.29
CA GLY A 157 17.00 7.76 -10.70
C GLY A 157 16.05 8.28 -11.79
N GLY A 158 14.87 7.66 -11.92
CA GLY A 158 13.89 7.99 -12.95
C GLY A 158 14.15 7.29 -14.28
N HIS A 159 15.09 6.34 -14.34
CA HIS A 159 15.33 5.56 -15.55
C HIS A 159 14.39 4.37 -15.62
N GLU A 160 13.63 4.29 -16.71
CA GLU A 160 12.73 3.17 -16.98
C GLU A 160 13.41 2.17 -17.91
N TYR A 161 13.66 0.97 -17.38
CA TYR A 161 14.23 -0.15 -18.13
C TYR A 161 13.17 -0.89 -18.94
N GLU A 162 13.55 -1.48 -20.06
CA GLU A 162 12.65 -2.25 -20.93
C GLU A 162 11.88 -3.34 -20.17
N GLU A 163 12.52 -4.01 -19.21
CA GLU A 163 11.88 -5.01 -18.36
C GLU A 163 10.78 -4.42 -17.48
N VAL A 164 10.94 -3.19 -17.00
CA VAL A 164 9.92 -2.50 -16.19
C VAL A 164 8.72 -2.14 -17.07
N THR A 165 8.96 -1.56 -18.25
CA THR A 165 7.91 -1.21 -19.21
C THR A 165 7.13 -2.45 -19.63
N ARG A 166 7.84 -3.51 -20.02
CA ARG A 166 7.22 -4.77 -20.44
C ARG A 166 6.47 -5.46 -19.30
N GLY A 167 7.04 -5.46 -18.09
CA GLY A 167 6.38 -5.97 -16.90
C GLY A 167 5.06 -5.25 -16.65
N ARG A 168 5.06 -3.91 -16.75
CA ARG A 168 3.86 -3.07 -16.59
C ARG A 168 2.81 -3.35 -17.66
N GLU A 169 3.21 -3.44 -18.93
CA GLU A 169 2.31 -3.72 -20.05
C GLU A 169 1.63 -5.09 -19.97
N LEU A 170 2.32 -6.08 -19.43
CA LEU A 170 1.82 -7.45 -19.31
C LEU A 170 1.06 -7.71 -18.01
N PHE A 171 1.22 -6.85 -17.00
CA PHE A 171 0.46 -6.98 -15.77
C PHE A 171 -1.00 -6.61 -16.01
N THR A 172 -1.92 -7.53 -15.68
CA THR A 172 -3.36 -7.31 -15.85
C THR A 172 -4.17 -7.98 -14.76
N LEU A 173 -5.31 -7.37 -14.45
CA LEU A 173 -6.40 -8.04 -13.77
C LEU A 173 -7.37 -8.58 -14.85
N TYR A 174 -7.53 -9.89 -14.92
CA TYR A 174 -8.47 -10.53 -15.83
C TYR A 174 -9.88 -10.41 -15.25
N TRP A 175 -10.58 -9.35 -15.63
CA TRP A 175 -11.90 -9.01 -15.10
C TRP A 175 -12.99 -9.93 -15.63
N VAL A 176 -13.76 -10.51 -14.70
CA VAL A 176 -15.01 -11.22 -14.97
C VAL A 176 -16.16 -10.27 -14.63
N GLU A 177 -16.91 -9.87 -15.66
CA GLU A 177 -17.93 -8.81 -15.60
C GLU A 177 -19.30 -9.34 -16.10
N ASP A 178 -19.87 -10.31 -15.39
CA ASP A 178 -21.21 -10.89 -15.66
C ASP A 178 -22.23 -10.39 -14.64
N GLU A 179 -23.03 -9.39 -15.02
CA GLU A 179 -24.00 -8.73 -14.15
C GLU A 179 -25.00 -9.70 -13.52
N GLU A 180 -25.60 -10.58 -14.33
CA GLU A 180 -26.67 -11.48 -13.89
C GLU A 180 -26.18 -12.45 -12.81
N LEU A 181 -24.90 -12.80 -12.84
CA LEU A 181 -24.32 -13.76 -11.92
C LEU A 181 -23.57 -13.13 -10.74
N LEU A 182 -23.08 -11.90 -10.89
CA LEU A 182 -22.09 -11.32 -9.98
C LEU A 182 -22.56 -10.06 -9.25
N ASN A 183 -23.65 -9.42 -9.68
CA ASN A 183 -24.16 -8.24 -8.99
C ASN A 183 -24.61 -8.59 -7.57
N GLY A 184 -23.89 -8.09 -6.56
CA GLY A 184 -24.13 -8.42 -5.15
C GLY A 184 -23.87 -9.90 -4.80
N ALA A 185 -23.05 -10.62 -5.58
CA ALA A 185 -22.79 -12.04 -5.36
C ALA A 185 -22.06 -12.32 -4.03
N THR A 186 -22.41 -13.46 -3.44
CA THR A 186 -21.76 -13.99 -2.24
C THR A 186 -20.41 -14.63 -2.57
N GLU A 187 -19.56 -14.81 -1.56
CA GLU A 187 -18.25 -15.46 -1.72
C GLU A 187 -18.35 -16.87 -2.32
N GLU A 188 -19.36 -17.65 -1.91
CA GLU A 188 -19.61 -19.00 -2.44
C GLU A 188 -19.92 -18.95 -3.93
N ARG A 189 -20.75 -18.00 -4.35
CA ARG A 189 -21.08 -17.80 -5.75
C ARG A 189 -19.85 -17.41 -6.58
N LEU A 190 -18.98 -16.57 -6.03
CA LEU A 190 -17.72 -16.21 -6.68
C LEU A 190 -16.79 -17.43 -6.82
N ARG A 191 -16.68 -18.28 -5.79
CA ARG A 191 -15.88 -19.53 -5.87
C ARG A 191 -16.41 -20.49 -6.93
N GLU A 192 -17.73 -20.68 -7.00
CA GLU A 192 -18.35 -21.50 -8.06
C GLU A 192 -18.03 -20.98 -9.46
N GLN A 193 -18.04 -19.66 -9.64
CA GLN A 193 -17.74 -19.05 -10.93
C GLN A 193 -16.25 -19.08 -11.23
N TYR A 194 -15.40 -18.92 -10.21
CA TYR A 194 -13.95 -19.04 -10.34
C TYR A 194 -13.56 -20.40 -10.89
N GLU A 195 -14.12 -21.50 -10.38
CA GLU A 195 -13.84 -22.86 -10.88
C GLU A 195 -14.13 -23.06 -12.37
N LYS A 196 -15.05 -22.28 -12.92
CA LYS A 196 -15.36 -22.31 -14.36
C LYS A 196 -14.36 -21.47 -15.14
N VAL A 197 -14.15 -20.22 -14.72
CA VAL A 197 -13.30 -19.24 -15.42
C VAL A 197 -11.82 -19.62 -15.35
N LYS A 198 -11.38 -20.23 -14.25
CA LYS A 198 -9.98 -20.65 -14.02
C LYS A 198 -9.42 -21.53 -15.14
N LYS A 199 -10.28 -22.30 -15.83
CA LYS A 199 -9.89 -23.17 -16.95
C LYS A 199 -9.71 -22.42 -18.27
N GLU A 200 -10.30 -21.24 -18.39
CA GLU A 200 -10.28 -20.40 -19.58
C GLU A 200 -9.34 -19.20 -19.43
N ALA A 201 -8.93 -18.88 -18.20
CA ALA A 201 -8.04 -17.79 -17.88
C ALA A 201 -6.65 -17.99 -18.51
N PRO A 202 -5.91 -16.89 -18.76
CA PRO A 202 -4.52 -16.98 -19.19
C PRO A 202 -3.69 -17.84 -18.22
N ASN A 203 -2.85 -18.72 -18.77
CA ASN A 203 -1.95 -19.55 -17.98
C ASN A 203 -1.13 -18.70 -17.00
N GLY A 204 -1.04 -19.13 -15.74
CA GLY A 204 -0.33 -18.37 -14.71
C GLY A 204 -1.19 -17.36 -13.97
N MET A 205 -2.52 -17.52 -14.00
CA MET A 205 -3.49 -16.79 -13.16
C MET A 205 -4.45 -17.73 -12.41
N ASP A 206 -4.28 -19.04 -12.59
CA ASP A 206 -5.10 -20.12 -12.02
C ASP A 206 -4.69 -20.49 -10.58
N TYR A 207 -4.57 -19.48 -9.73
CA TYR A 207 -4.19 -19.63 -8.33
C TYR A 207 -5.28 -20.29 -7.46
N ARG A 208 -5.00 -20.45 -6.16
CA ARG A 208 -5.99 -20.88 -5.16
C ARG A 208 -6.74 -19.71 -4.51
N LEU A 209 -6.78 -18.58 -5.21
CA LEU A 209 -7.39 -17.35 -4.79
C LEU A 209 -7.66 -16.45 -6.00
N PHE A 210 -8.52 -15.47 -5.82
CA PHE A 210 -8.83 -14.45 -6.81
C PHE A 210 -9.13 -13.11 -6.13
N LEU A 211 -9.21 -12.05 -6.94
CA LEU A 211 -9.56 -10.71 -6.46
C LEU A 211 -11.04 -10.42 -6.68
N SER A 212 -11.62 -9.57 -5.84
CA SER A 212 -13.00 -9.12 -5.99
C SER A 212 -13.16 -7.68 -5.55
N THR A 213 -14.13 -7.00 -6.15
CA THR A 213 -14.63 -5.71 -5.66
C THR A 213 -15.69 -5.89 -4.58
N CYS A 214 -16.04 -4.79 -3.92
CA CYS A 214 -17.25 -4.58 -3.11
C CYS A 214 -17.49 -3.06 -3.03
N PRO A 215 -18.60 -2.57 -2.42
CA PRO A 215 -18.83 -1.12 -2.32
C PRO A 215 -17.69 -0.37 -1.61
N GLU A 216 -17.13 -0.95 -0.54
CA GLU A 216 -16.02 -0.31 0.19
C GLU A 216 -14.72 -0.26 -0.62
N VAL A 217 -14.47 -1.23 -1.48
CA VAL A 217 -13.34 -1.20 -2.43
C VAL A 217 -13.47 0.02 -3.34
N VAL A 218 -14.67 0.24 -3.89
CA VAL A 218 -14.95 1.40 -4.75
C VAL A 218 -14.69 2.69 -3.98
N ASP A 219 -15.29 2.85 -2.79
CA ASP A 219 -15.10 4.04 -1.97
C ASP A 219 -13.63 4.28 -1.62
N SER A 220 -12.86 3.22 -1.35
CA SER A 220 -11.42 3.33 -1.06
C SER A 220 -10.60 3.83 -2.27
N VAL A 221 -10.94 3.41 -3.49
CA VAL A 221 -10.24 3.85 -4.72
C VAL A 221 -10.62 5.28 -5.13
N PHE A 222 -11.84 5.72 -4.81
CA PHE A 222 -12.28 7.10 -5.01
C PHE A 222 -11.86 8.05 -3.88
N SER A 223 -11.22 7.54 -2.82
CA SER A 223 -10.72 8.37 -1.73
C SER A 223 -9.49 9.15 -2.19
N ASP A 224 -9.59 10.48 -2.15
CA ASP A 224 -8.48 11.38 -2.47
C ASP A 224 -7.71 11.78 -1.19
N PRO A 225 -6.39 12.02 -1.30
CA PRO A 225 -5.57 11.87 -2.50
C PRO A 225 -5.22 10.41 -2.81
N LEU A 226 -5.09 10.09 -4.10
CA LEU A 226 -4.54 8.81 -4.53
C LEU A 226 -3.09 8.63 -4.04
N PRO A 227 -2.68 7.39 -3.73
CA PRO A 227 -1.29 7.13 -3.35
C PRO A 227 -0.31 7.46 -4.47
N THR A 228 0.90 7.79 -4.06
CA THR A 228 2.04 8.04 -4.93
C THR A 228 3.23 7.19 -4.49
N THR A 229 4.35 7.26 -5.22
CA THR A 229 5.59 6.59 -4.80
C THR A 229 6.14 7.10 -3.46
N ASP A 230 5.70 8.29 -3.01
CA ASP A 230 6.07 8.88 -1.73
C ASP A 230 5.15 8.48 -0.58
N SER A 231 4.01 7.86 -0.86
CA SER A 231 3.10 7.36 0.18
C SER A 231 3.82 6.40 1.14
N PHE A 232 3.42 6.43 2.41
CA PHE A 232 3.93 5.51 3.41
C PHE A 232 3.27 4.14 3.23
N PHE A 233 4.10 3.09 3.20
CA PHE A 233 3.62 1.73 3.34
C PHE A 233 2.99 1.54 4.73
N TRP A 234 2.11 0.56 4.87
CA TRP A 234 1.47 0.21 6.15
C TRP A 234 0.45 1.24 6.66
N ARG A 235 -0.17 2.00 5.76
CA ARG A 235 -1.28 2.90 6.08
C ARG A 235 -2.60 2.13 6.11
N ASP A 236 -3.47 2.46 7.07
CA ASP A 236 -4.78 1.78 7.22
C ASP A 236 -5.80 2.25 6.19
N ASP A 237 -5.56 3.41 5.56
CA ASP A 237 -6.43 4.07 4.58
C ASP A 237 -6.06 3.73 3.12
N ALA A 238 -5.24 2.70 2.88
CA ALA A 238 -4.86 2.36 1.52
C ALA A 238 -6.04 1.83 0.71
N PRO A 239 -6.23 2.29 -0.55
CA PRO A 239 -7.13 1.64 -1.47
C PRO A 239 -6.80 0.15 -1.57
N PHE A 240 -7.83 -0.67 -1.55
CA PHE A 240 -7.66 -2.12 -1.44
C PHE A 240 -8.54 -2.87 -2.43
N LEU A 241 -8.22 -4.14 -2.63
CA LEU A 241 -9.10 -5.15 -3.24
C LEU A 241 -9.38 -6.24 -2.21
N LEU A 242 -10.47 -6.98 -2.39
CA LEU A 242 -10.71 -8.19 -1.62
C LEU A 242 -9.94 -9.35 -2.27
N VAL A 243 -9.23 -10.10 -1.45
CA VAL A 243 -8.74 -11.43 -1.81
C VAL A 243 -9.76 -12.43 -1.31
N VAL A 244 -10.20 -13.31 -2.21
CA VAL A 244 -11.09 -14.42 -1.89
C VAL A 244 -10.34 -15.72 -2.15
N MET A 245 -10.20 -16.53 -1.11
CA MET A 245 -9.60 -17.85 -1.20
C MET A 245 -10.57 -18.84 -1.87
N GLU A 246 -10.02 -19.74 -2.68
CA GLU A 246 -10.79 -20.82 -3.33
C GLU A 246 -11.48 -21.71 -2.30
N ALA A 247 -10.83 -21.98 -1.17
CA ALA A 247 -11.39 -22.72 -0.05
C ALA A 247 -12.04 -21.79 0.98
N THR A 248 -13.13 -22.24 1.61
CA THR A 248 -13.77 -21.56 2.75
C THR A 248 -13.04 -21.84 4.07
N GLU A 249 -12.43 -23.01 4.16
CA GLU A 249 -11.67 -23.48 5.30
C GLU A 249 -10.43 -24.22 4.78
N GLU A 250 -9.31 -24.09 5.47
CA GLU A 250 -8.10 -24.87 5.22
C GLU A 250 -7.83 -25.74 6.43
N ASN A 251 -7.71 -27.05 6.18
CA ASN A 251 -7.44 -28.03 7.21
C ASN A 251 -6.13 -28.77 6.90
N PRO A 252 -4.97 -28.16 7.18
CA PRO A 252 -3.68 -28.76 6.88
C PRO A 252 -3.40 -30.05 7.69
N HIS A 253 -4.20 -30.34 8.73
CA HIS A 253 -4.04 -31.47 9.63
C HIS A 253 -5.12 -32.56 9.45
N GLY A 254 -6.00 -32.44 8.45
CA GLY A 254 -7.08 -33.41 8.20
C GLY A 254 -8.10 -33.52 9.35
N ASP A 255 -8.82 -34.63 9.45
CA ASP A 255 -9.94 -34.79 10.39
C ASP A 255 -9.54 -34.93 11.88
N GLU A 256 -8.29 -34.59 12.22
CA GLU A 256 -7.82 -34.61 13.60
C GLU A 256 -8.62 -33.61 14.46
N PRO A 257 -9.16 -34.04 15.62
CA PRO A 257 -9.81 -33.14 16.56
C PRO A 257 -8.87 -32.01 16.94
N HIS A 258 -9.39 -30.79 17.00
CA HIS A 258 -8.60 -29.63 17.33
C HIS A 258 -9.26 -28.79 18.39
N ASP A 259 -8.42 -28.10 19.15
CA ASP A 259 -8.87 -27.12 20.11
C ASP A 259 -9.24 -25.84 19.35
N PRO A 260 -10.53 -25.47 19.30
CA PRO A 260 -10.95 -24.25 18.64
C PRO A 260 -10.40 -23.00 19.32
N ASP A 261 -9.81 -23.08 20.52
CA ASP A 261 -9.21 -21.96 21.23
C ASP A 261 -7.66 -21.93 21.14
N ASP A 262 -7.03 -22.89 20.45
CA ASP A 262 -5.57 -22.93 20.29
C ASP A 262 -5.08 -21.85 19.28
N PRO A 263 -4.33 -20.82 19.73
CA PRO A 263 -3.80 -19.77 18.86
C PRO A 263 -2.68 -20.25 17.92
N HIS A 264 -2.20 -21.48 18.08
CA HIS A 264 -1.18 -22.11 17.25
C HIS A 264 -1.75 -23.06 16.20
N ASP A 265 -3.04 -23.38 16.26
CA ASP A 265 -3.68 -24.20 15.24
C ASP A 265 -3.97 -23.38 13.98
N GLU A 266 -3.49 -23.87 12.84
CA GLU A 266 -3.62 -23.16 11.57
C GLU A 266 -5.06 -23.05 11.05
N ARG A 267 -5.99 -23.86 11.58
CA ARG A 267 -7.43 -23.75 11.25
C ARG A 267 -8.04 -22.50 11.86
N ASN A 268 -7.60 -22.14 13.07
CA ASN A 268 -8.16 -21.04 13.85
C ASN A 268 -7.81 -19.65 13.29
N TRP A 269 -6.67 -19.53 12.61
CA TRP A 269 -6.24 -18.26 12.02
C TRP A 269 -6.64 -18.08 10.54
N TYR A 270 -7.22 -19.09 9.88
CA TYR A 270 -7.52 -19.03 8.45
C TYR A 270 -8.58 -17.97 8.16
N LYS A 271 -8.44 -17.26 7.04
CA LYS A 271 -9.40 -16.24 6.60
C LYS A 271 -9.69 -16.46 5.12
N SER A 272 -10.91 -16.87 4.82
CA SER A 272 -11.37 -17.12 3.44
C SER A 272 -11.44 -15.84 2.61
N VAL A 273 -11.60 -14.68 3.25
CA VAL A 273 -11.60 -13.37 2.61
C VAL A 273 -10.87 -12.35 3.47
N PHE A 274 -10.02 -11.54 2.84
CA PHE A 274 -9.26 -10.46 3.48
C PHE A 274 -8.94 -9.34 2.48
N LYS A 275 -8.48 -8.19 2.99
CA LYS A 275 -8.17 -7.01 2.18
C LYS A 275 -6.69 -6.95 1.81
N VAL A 276 -6.35 -6.58 0.58
CA VAL A 276 -4.97 -6.32 0.13
C VAL A 276 -4.87 -4.91 -0.49
N PRO A 277 -3.89 -4.08 -0.10
CA PRO A 277 -3.65 -2.79 -0.73
C PRO A 277 -3.32 -2.97 -2.21
N VAL A 278 -3.98 -2.18 -3.06
CA VAL A 278 -3.79 -2.24 -4.52
C VAL A 278 -2.35 -1.98 -4.91
N GLU A 279 -1.70 -1.03 -4.22
CA GLU A 279 -0.35 -0.55 -4.51
C GLU A 279 0.78 -1.56 -4.28
N ILE A 280 0.46 -2.74 -3.72
CA ILE A 280 1.43 -3.83 -3.53
C ILE A 280 1.01 -5.12 -4.25
N VAL A 281 -0.10 -5.09 -5.00
CA VAL A 281 -0.59 -6.28 -5.70
C VAL A 281 0.46 -6.82 -6.69
N PRO A 282 1.08 -5.98 -7.53
CA PRO A 282 2.02 -6.49 -8.54
C PRO A 282 3.38 -6.93 -7.98
N ASP A 283 3.94 -6.20 -7.00
CA ASP A 283 5.32 -6.42 -6.54
C ASP A 283 5.43 -7.35 -5.33
N VAL A 284 4.52 -7.25 -4.35
CA VAL A 284 4.59 -8.06 -3.12
C VAL A 284 3.61 -9.22 -3.15
N PHE A 285 2.34 -8.95 -3.44
CA PHE A 285 1.29 -9.98 -3.33
C PHE A 285 1.44 -11.04 -4.42
N TRP A 286 1.57 -10.62 -5.68
CA TRP A 286 1.76 -11.53 -6.80
C TRP A 286 3.00 -12.40 -6.62
N GLU A 287 4.15 -11.82 -6.25
CA GLU A 287 5.38 -12.58 -6.02
C GLU A 287 5.20 -13.67 -4.96
N VAL A 288 4.55 -13.35 -3.83
CA VAL A 288 4.29 -14.33 -2.76
C VAL A 288 3.38 -15.47 -3.23
N VAL A 289 2.34 -15.14 -4.02
CA VAL A 289 1.39 -16.13 -4.53
C VAL A 289 2.04 -17.01 -5.60
N GLU A 290 2.75 -16.39 -6.55
CA GLU A 290 3.41 -17.09 -7.65
C GLU A 290 4.51 -18.02 -7.15
N LEU A 291 5.34 -17.56 -6.22
CA LEU A 291 6.39 -18.40 -5.64
C LEU A 291 5.82 -19.63 -4.92
N GLY A 292 4.59 -19.57 -4.41
CA GLY A 292 3.93 -20.68 -3.74
C GLY A 292 4.65 -21.17 -2.47
N ILE A 293 5.60 -20.38 -1.95
CA ILE A 293 6.45 -20.76 -0.79
C ILE A 293 5.62 -20.71 0.51
N THR A 294 4.54 -19.93 0.53
CA THR A 294 3.71 -19.74 1.73
C THR A 294 2.37 -20.45 1.57
N PRO A 295 2.00 -21.36 2.48
CA PRO A 295 0.69 -21.99 2.43
C PRO A 295 -0.42 -20.95 2.68
N PRO A 296 -1.62 -21.15 2.12
CA PRO A 296 -2.80 -20.30 2.31
C PRO A 296 -3.05 -19.86 3.76
N THR A 297 -2.93 -20.80 4.70
CA THR A 297 -3.10 -20.56 6.14
C THR A 297 -2.17 -19.48 6.71
N ARG A 298 -0.90 -19.47 6.27
CA ARG A 298 0.10 -18.50 6.72
C ARG A 298 -0.06 -17.15 6.05
N LEU A 299 -0.62 -17.10 4.84
CA LEU A 299 -0.93 -15.86 4.15
C LEU A 299 -1.90 -15.01 4.98
N THR A 300 -2.88 -15.65 5.61
CA THR A 300 -3.99 -14.97 6.29
C THR A 300 -3.76 -14.73 7.78
N ARG A 301 -2.67 -15.25 8.35
CA ARG A 301 -2.38 -15.27 9.80
C ARG A 301 -2.48 -13.91 10.50
N LYS A 302 -2.11 -12.82 9.84
CA LYS A 302 -1.96 -11.48 10.45
C LYS A 302 -3.00 -10.47 10.00
N VAL A 303 -4.05 -10.92 9.33
CA VAL A 303 -5.07 -10.02 8.79
C VAL A 303 -6.43 -10.34 9.35
N LYS A 304 -7.26 -9.31 9.47
CA LYS A 304 -8.67 -9.49 9.82
C LYS A 304 -9.42 -10.18 8.69
N ALA A 305 -10.42 -10.97 9.06
CA ALA A 305 -11.40 -11.45 8.09
C ALA A 305 -12.16 -10.25 7.54
N CYS A 306 -12.56 -10.32 6.27
CA CYS A 306 -13.53 -9.41 5.70
C CYS A 306 -14.76 -10.21 5.25
N ASN A 307 -15.96 -9.66 5.45
CA ASN A 307 -17.22 -10.35 5.13
C ASN A 307 -18.19 -9.39 4.42
N GLN A 308 -17.64 -8.51 3.58
CA GLN A 308 -18.40 -7.44 2.92
C GLN A 308 -19.15 -7.92 1.67
N LEU A 309 -18.94 -9.17 1.23
CA LEU A 309 -19.66 -9.80 0.13
C LEU A 309 -20.99 -10.44 0.59
N LEU A 310 -21.61 -9.89 1.66
CA LEU A 310 -22.97 -10.20 2.13
C LEU A 310 -23.26 -11.68 2.45
N GLY A 311 -22.60 -12.28 3.45
CA GLY A 311 -23.30 -13.31 4.24
C GLY A 311 -22.55 -14.49 4.87
N GLY A 312 -21.23 -14.47 5.04
CA GLY A 312 -20.56 -15.45 5.89
C GLY A 312 -20.77 -15.15 7.40
N PRO A 313 -20.64 -16.09 8.34
CA PRO A 313 -20.34 -15.73 9.71
C PRO A 313 -18.97 -15.03 9.73
N VAL A 314 -18.84 -13.88 10.40
CA VAL A 314 -17.51 -13.30 10.67
C VAL A 314 -16.74 -14.35 11.47
N PRO A 315 -15.63 -14.93 10.95
CA PRO A 315 -14.85 -15.90 11.70
C PRO A 315 -14.47 -15.26 13.02
N ARG A 316 -14.71 -15.96 14.14
CA ARG A 316 -14.29 -15.46 15.45
C ARG A 316 -12.81 -15.12 15.33
N ALA A 317 -12.49 -13.83 15.51
CA ALA A 317 -11.12 -13.41 15.70
C ALA A 317 -10.72 -13.99 17.06
N ILE A 318 -10.16 -15.20 17.04
CA ILE A 318 -9.42 -15.70 18.19
C ILE A 318 -8.30 -14.69 18.39
N LEU A 319 -8.24 -14.16 19.60
CA LEU A 319 -7.37 -13.08 20.06
C LEU A 319 -5.89 -13.42 19.83
N ILE A 320 -5.47 -13.38 18.57
CA ILE A 320 -4.10 -13.09 18.20
C ILE A 320 -4.08 -11.57 18.20
N ASP A 321 -3.53 -10.98 19.26
CA ASP A 321 -3.34 -9.53 19.35
C ASP A 321 -2.75 -8.97 18.04
N ASP A 322 -3.25 -7.80 17.62
CA ASP A 322 -2.73 -6.99 16.50
C ASP A 322 -2.99 -7.50 15.07
N LEU A 323 -4.18 -8.05 14.80
CA LEU A 323 -4.64 -8.30 13.41
C LEU A 323 -4.73 -6.98 12.64
N ARG A 324 -4.16 -6.96 11.44
CA ARG A 324 -4.16 -5.81 10.55
C ARG A 324 -5.41 -5.77 9.69
N GLU A 325 -5.86 -4.56 9.37
CA GLU A 325 -6.97 -4.38 8.42
C GLU A 325 -6.58 -4.83 7.01
N LEU A 326 -5.34 -4.56 6.61
CA LEU A 326 -4.82 -4.80 5.26
C LEU A 326 -3.64 -5.78 5.29
N TRP A 327 -3.60 -6.67 4.31
CA TRP A 327 -2.46 -7.55 4.05
C TRP A 327 -1.35 -6.79 3.33
N TRP A 328 -0.22 -6.58 3.97
CA TRP A 328 0.90 -5.79 3.43
C TRP A 328 2.17 -6.62 3.18
N GLY A 329 2.06 -7.95 3.29
CA GLY A 329 3.19 -8.88 3.22
C GLY A 329 3.39 -9.71 4.49
N LEU A 330 4.29 -10.68 4.37
CA LEU A 330 4.61 -11.65 5.43
C LEU A 330 5.47 -11.05 6.55
N PHE A 331 6.18 -9.97 6.25
CA PHE A 331 7.10 -9.32 7.17
C PHE A 331 6.38 -8.53 8.28
N PRO A 332 7.01 -8.40 9.47
CA PRO A 332 6.49 -7.54 10.53
C PRO A 332 6.55 -6.07 10.08
N SER A 333 5.46 -5.35 10.34
CA SER A 333 5.33 -3.92 10.11
C SER A 333 6.27 -3.16 11.04
N PRO A 334 6.58 -1.89 10.76
CA PRO A 334 7.32 -1.05 11.69
C PRO A 334 6.70 -1.05 13.09
N GLN A 335 5.37 -0.95 13.19
CA GLN A 335 4.64 -0.99 14.46
C GLN A 335 4.84 -2.32 15.20
N ASP A 336 4.79 -3.46 14.51
CA ASP A 336 5.08 -4.77 15.12
C ASP A 336 6.51 -4.86 15.65
N ARG A 337 7.48 -4.30 14.90
CA ARG A 337 8.89 -4.30 15.32
C ARG A 337 9.08 -3.45 16.57
N ARG A 338 8.50 -2.24 16.61
CA ARG A 338 8.53 -1.36 17.79
C ARG A 338 7.86 -2.01 19.00
N ARG A 339 6.68 -2.61 18.82
CA ARG A 339 6.00 -3.36 19.91
C ARG A 339 6.88 -4.47 20.46
N LYS A 340 7.48 -5.28 19.58
CA LYS A 340 8.40 -6.35 20.00
C LYS A 340 9.67 -5.82 20.66
N ALA A 341 10.17 -4.65 20.25
CA ALA A 341 11.28 -3.98 20.92
C ALA A 341 10.89 -3.57 22.34
N ARG A 342 9.74 -2.90 22.52
CA ARG A 342 9.20 -2.50 23.83
C ARG A 342 8.98 -3.70 24.75
N LEU A 343 8.38 -4.79 24.24
CA LEU A 343 8.19 -6.03 25.01
C LEU A 343 9.51 -6.69 25.41
N ARG A 344 10.60 -6.44 24.69
CA ARG A 344 11.96 -6.92 25.01
C ARG A 344 12.76 -5.93 25.86
N GLY A 345 12.15 -4.83 26.30
CA GLY A 345 12.81 -3.80 27.10
C GLY A 345 13.75 -2.89 26.32
N PHE A 346 13.65 -2.87 24.99
CA PHE A 346 14.30 -1.86 24.16
C PHE A 346 13.32 -0.69 24.01
N ASN A 347 13.75 0.51 24.42
CA ASN A 347 13.06 1.75 24.11
C ASN A 347 13.37 2.17 22.68
#